data_AF-A0A1W1CJI5-F1
#
_entry.id   AF-A0A1W1CJI5-F1
#
_cell.length_a   1.000
_cell.length_b   1.000
_cell.length_c   1.000
_cell.angle_alpha   90.00
_cell.angle_beta   90.00
_cell.angle_gamma   90.00
#
_symmetry.space_group_name_H-M   'P 1'
#
loop_
_entity.id
_entity.type
_entity.pdbx_description
1 polymer ?
#
loop_
_entity_poly.entity_id
_entity_poly.type
_entity_poly.pdbx_seq_one_letter_code
_entity_poly.pdbx_strand_id
1 'polypeptide(L)'
;MFRKKYTILLITAIGFTSCSTKPQTITVSQNSRPIKATKAPITSPIKEEILIKNNPNLGTRVAVPQNRPTLGIKALGSKEVTSSSELNGETMERIPFPEEEYSRLRKIGHYTVSGKIYLQSSINDEKITDSRIKLYLNPVTSYSKQWYQQSYLGGYKLSPVDKRLNNYLKVEYTTDGGEFRFFGVPRGDYYLIGQISCGQKCGFATNKITRLVKEISVGSNVTDIELMKIVP
;
A
#
# COMPACT_ATOMS: atom_id res chain seq x y z
N MET A 1 -37.41 -53.33 17.42
CA MET A 1 -36.53 -54.46 17.05
C MET A 1 -36.27 -54.40 15.55
N PHE A 2 -35.18 -53.75 15.12
CA PHE A 2 -34.77 -53.65 13.71
C PHE A 2 -33.26 -53.92 13.65
N ARG A 3 -32.87 -55.06 13.06
CA ARG A 3 -31.47 -55.44 12.88
C ARG A 3 -30.98 -54.94 11.52
N LYS A 4 -30.05 -53.97 11.51
CA LYS A 4 -29.30 -53.59 10.30
C LYS A 4 -28.05 -54.48 10.21
N LYS A 5 -27.93 -55.21 9.10
CA LYS A 5 -26.74 -55.99 8.73
C LYS A 5 -25.76 -55.05 8.03
N TYR A 6 -24.52 -54.99 8.51
CA TYR A 6 -23.44 -54.25 7.85
C TYR A 6 -22.52 -55.24 7.14
N THR A 7 -22.39 -55.09 5.82
CA THR A 7 -21.43 -55.82 5.00
C THR A 7 -20.15 -55.00 4.93
N ILE A 8 -19.07 -55.53 5.51
CA ILE A 8 -17.74 -54.94 5.47
C ILE A 8 -17.06 -55.41 4.17
N LEU A 9 -16.71 -54.47 3.30
CA LEU A 9 -15.91 -54.72 2.11
C LEU A 9 -14.42 -54.50 2.48
N LEU A 10 -13.64 -55.59 2.53
CA LEU A 10 -12.18 -55.53 2.65
C LEU A 10 -11.57 -55.12 1.31
N ILE A 11 -10.86 -53.99 1.28
CA ILE A 11 -9.95 -53.64 0.18
C ILE A 11 -8.53 -53.69 0.75
N THR A 12 -7.78 -54.72 0.35
CA THR A 12 -6.34 -54.84 0.59
C THR A 12 -5.58 -54.17 -0.54
N ALA A 13 -4.74 -53.18 -0.23
CA ALA A 13 -3.75 -52.62 -1.15
C ALA A 13 -2.44 -52.33 -0.41
N ILE A 14 -1.52 -53.29 -0.53
CA ILE A 14 -0.09 -53.18 -0.86
C ILE A 14 0.66 -51.91 -0.38
N GLY A 15 1.57 -52.14 0.57
CA GLY A 15 3.00 -51.87 0.43
C GLY A 15 3.49 -50.42 0.47
N PHE A 16 3.85 -49.95 1.67
CA PHE A 16 4.89 -48.92 1.81
C PHE A 16 5.86 -49.26 2.96
N THR A 17 7.11 -48.97 2.65
CA THR A 17 8.36 -49.21 3.37
C THR A 17 8.36 -48.73 4.81
N SER A 18 8.85 -49.60 5.70
CA SER A 18 9.11 -49.35 7.12
C SER A 18 10.32 -48.44 7.33
N CYS A 19 10.08 -47.14 7.54
CA CYS A 19 11.05 -46.24 8.17
C CYS A 19 10.93 -46.36 9.70
N SER A 20 11.97 -46.91 10.33
CA SER A 20 12.13 -46.95 11.78
C SER A 20 12.66 -45.59 12.28
N THR A 21 11.80 -44.83 12.96
CA THR A 21 12.24 -43.65 13.73
C THR A 21 12.17 -43.97 15.22
N LYS A 22 13.33 -44.27 15.81
CA LYS A 22 13.49 -44.28 17.27
C LYS A 22 13.26 -42.84 17.78
N PRO A 23 12.42 -42.61 18.80
CA PRO A 23 12.31 -41.30 19.43
C PRO A 23 13.61 -40.99 20.17
N GLN A 24 14.30 -39.93 19.77
CA GLN A 24 15.42 -39.36 20.53
C GLN A 24 14.85 -38.34 21.53
N THR A 25 15.02 -38.62 22.81
CA THR A 25 14.73 -37.68 23.89
C THR A 25 15.84 -36.62 23.94
N ILE A 26 15.52 -35.38 23.58
CA ILE A 26 16.45 -34.25 23.72
C ILE A 26 16.30 -33.72 25.16
N THR A 27 17.30 -33.97 26.00
CA THR A 27 17.42 -33.36 27.33
C THR A 27 17.93 -31.93 27.16
N VAL A 28 17.06 -30.94 27.39
CA VAL A 28 17.44 -29.52 27.39
C VAL A 28 18.15 -29.21 28.71
N SER A 29 19.47 -29.01 28.65
CA SER A 29 20.30 -28.53 29.76
C SER A 29 20.04 -27.03 30.00
N GLN A 30 19.36 -26.69 31.08
CA GLN A 30 19.18 -25.31 31.54
C GLN A 30 20.46 -24.79 32.21
N ASN A 31 21.31 -24.12 31.45
CA ASN A 31 22.36 -23.24 32.00
C ASN A 31 21.93 -21.78 31.83
N SER A 32 21.13 -21.27 32.76
CA SER A 32 20.79 -19.85 32.86
C SER A 32 21.80 -19.13 33.77
N ARG A 33 22.70 -18.34 33.17
CA ARG A 33 23.39 -17.25 33.88
C ARG A 33 22.62 -15.94 33.63
N PRO A 34 22.38 -15.11 34.66
CA PRO A 34 21.64 -13.87 34.49
C PRO A 34 22.51 -12.80 33.80
N ILE A 35 22.10 -12.34 32.62
CA ILE A 35 22.70 -11.17 31.97
C ILE A 35 22.04 -9.92 32.54
N LYS A 36 22.86 -9.14 33.24
CA LYS A 36 22.51 -7.84 33.85
C LYS A 36 22.21 -6.84 32.73
N ALA A 37 20.98 -6.34 32.67
CA ALA A 37 20.56 -5.33 31.71
C ALA A 37 21.13 -3.95 32.11
N THR A 38 22.10 -3.46 31.34
CA THR A 38 22.60 -2.09 31.47
C THR A 38 21.86 -1.20 30.47
N LYS A 39 21.04 -0.30 31.01
CA LYS A 39 20.25 0.69 30.26
C LYS A 39 21.18 1.83 29.84
N ALA A 40 21.45 1.99 28.54
CA ALA A 40 22.13 3.16 28.00
C ALA A 40 21.11 4.12 27.34
N PRO A 41 21.25 5.45 27.45
CA PRO A 41 20.33 6.40 26.84
C PRO A 41 20.65 6.57 25.36
N ILE A 42 19.63 6.43 24.50
CA ILE A 42 19.72 6.75 23.08
C ILE A 42 19.29 8.20 22.90
N THR A 43 20.26 9.11 22.83
CA THR A 43 20.03 10.48 22.36
C THR A 43 21.04 10.80 21.27
N SER A 44 20.60 10.74 20.01
CA SER A 44 21.13 11.52 18.88
C SER A 44 20.20 11.37 17.67
N PRO A 45 19.67 12.46 17.08
CA PRO A 45 18.89 12.41 15.86
C PRO A 45 19.86 12.40 14.67
N ILE A 46 19.80 11.37 13.81
CA ILE A 46 20.60 11.33 12.57
C ILE A 46 19.67 10.98 11.41
N LYS A 47 19.78 11.78 10.33
CA LYS A 47 19.34 11.60 8.93
C LYS A 47 18.08 12.31 8.40
N GLU A 48 17.87 13.58 8.75
CA GLU A 48 17.12 14.51 7.84
C GLU A 48 18.01 15.31 6.89
N GLU A 49 19.33 15.34 7.09
CA GLU A 49 20.21 16.32 6.42
C GLU A 49 20.78 15.86 5.06
N ILE A 50 20.61 14.59 4.67
CA ILE A 50 21.28 14.05 3.46
C ILE A 50 20.42 14.20 2.18
N LEU A 51 19.11 14.45 2.29
CA LEU A 51 18.22 14.52 1.12
C LEU A 51 18.18 15.89 0.40
N ILE A 52 18.84 16.93 0.93
CA ILE A 52 18.76 18.30 0.38
C ILE A 52 19.76 18.54 -0.76
N LYS A 53 20.84 17.75 -0.88
CA LYS A 53 21.96 18.09 -1.78
C LYS A 53 21.73 17.85 -3.27
N ASN A 54 20.65 17.18 -3.69
CA ASN A 54 20.53 16.72 -5.08
C ASN A 54 19.40 17.39 -5.90
N ASN A 55 18.80 18.48 -5.45
CA ASN A 55 17.80 19.20 -6.26
C ASN A 55 17.84 20.73 -6.04
N PRO A 56 18.51 21.50 -6.90
CA PRO A 56 18.71 22.95 -6.72
C PRO A 56 17.44 23.79 -6.87
N ASN A 57 16.28 23.20 -7.20
CA ASN A 57 15.01 23.89 -7.36
C ASN A 57 14.04 23.75 -6.16
N LEU A 58 14.46 23.21 -5.01
CA LEU A 58 13.66 23.21 -3.77
C LEU A 58 13.76 24.54 -3.01
N GLY A 59 13.53 25.64 -3.73
CA GLY A 59 13.47 26.98 -3.16
C GLY A 59 12.43 27.06 -2.03
N THR A 60 12.93 27.47 -0.86
CA THR A 60 12.19 27.90 0.34
C THR A 60 11.39 26.83 1.09
N ARG A 61 11.89 26.46 2.28
CA ARG A 61 11.12 25.76 3.31
C ARG A 61 9.97 26.66 3.79
N VAL A 62 8.79 26.51 3.21
CA VAL A 62 7.56 27.01 3.82
C VAL A 62 7.08 25.95 4.80
N ALA A 63 6.80 26.36 6.04
CA ALA A 63 6.35 25.48 7.11
C ALA A 63 5.12 24.67 6.66
N VAL A 64 5.14 23.36 6.92
CA VAL A 64 4.04 22.43 6.65
C VAL A 64 2.86 22.78 7.59
N PRO A 65 1.68 23.20 7.09
CA PRO A 65 0.52 23.45 7.94
C PRO A 65 -0.10 22.11 8.41
N GLN A 66 -0.53 22.07 9.68
CA GLN A 66 -1.04 20.85 10.34
C GLN A 66 -2.44 20.36 9.90
N ASN A 67 -3.06 20.96 8.89
CA ASN A 67 -4.42 20.60 8.46
C ASN A 67 -4.37 19.83 7.14
N ARG A 68 -4.46 18.50 7.24
CA ARG A 68 -4.35 17.52 6.16
C ARG A 68 -5.67 17.46 5.35
N PRO A 69 -5.75 18.08 4.15
CA PRO A 69 -6.98 18.12 3.37
C PRO A 69 -7.12 16.89 2.48
N THR A 70 -8.36 16.52 2.19
CA THR A 70 -8.71 15.37 1.36
C THR A 70 -9.08 15.81 -0.04
N LEU A 71 -8.29 15.36 -1.00
CA LEU A 71 -8.56 15.60 -2.40
C LEU A 71 -9.26 14.38 -3.03
N GLY A 72 -10.43 14.57 -3.61
CA GLY A 72 -10.98 13.63 -4.59
C GLY A 72 -10.09 13.59 -5.82
N ILE A 73 -9.61 12.40 -6.24
CA ILE A 73 -9.13 12.22 -7.61
C ILE A 73 -10.40 12.07 -8.45
N LYS A 74 -10.77 13.13 -9.18
CA LYS A 74 -11.69 12.97 -10.32
C LYS A 74 -10.98 12.07 -11.33
N ALA A 75 -11.67 11.00 -11.71
CA ALA A 75 -11.28 10.18 -12.84
C ALA A 75 -10.95 11.09 -14.03
N LEU A 76 -9.84 10.81 -14.72
CA LEU A 76 -9.55 11.45 -16.00
C LEU A 76 -10.79 11.35 -16.89
N GLY A 77 -11.52 12.45 -17.09
CA GLY A 77 -12.54 12.53 -18.15
C GLY A 77 -13.94 13.12 -17.83
N SER A 78 -14.21 13.83 -16.73
CA SER A 78 -15.52 14.51 -16.61
C SER A 78 -15.46 15.92 -16.02
N LYS A 79 -16.25 16.82 -16.63
CA LYS A 79 -16.36 18.25 -16.32
C LYS A 79 -16.94 18.48 -14.91
N GLU A 80 -16.25 19.39 -14.21
CA GLU A 80 -16.70 20.36 -13.20
C GLU A 80 -17.43 19.97 -11.91
N VAL A 81 -17.32 20.92 -10.96
CA VAL A 81 -17.79 21.00 -9.57
C VAL A 81 -17.02 20.15 -8.55
N THR A 82 -16.00 20.75 -7.94
CA THR A 82 -15.45 20.33 -6.64
C THR A 82 -15.40 21.59 -5.78
N SER A 83 -16.08 21.55 -4.63
CA SER A 83 -16.08 22.62 -3.63
C SER A 83 -14.64 23.03 -3.28
N SER A 84 -14.39 24.34 -3.34
CA SER A 84 -13.07 24.99 -3.41
C SER A 84 -12.43 25.31 -2.06
N SER A 85 -12.89 24.71 -0.96
CA SER A 85 -12.57 25.22 0.39
C SER A 85 -11.36 24.59 1.09
N GLU A 86 -10.61 23.67 0.48
CA GLU A 86 -9.60 22.86 1.20
C GLU A 86 -8.25 22.67 0.51
N LEU A 87 -7.94 23.46 -0.52
CA LEU A 87 -6.60 23.53 -1.09
C LEU A 87 -6.03 24.90 -0.78
N ASN A 88 -4.73 24.98 -0.50
CA ASN A 88 -4.04 26.25 -0.73
C ASN A 88 -4.39 26.62 -2.17
N GLY A 89 -5.12 27.71 -2.36
CA GLY A 89 -5.77 28.04 -3.65
C GLY A 89 -4.81 28.17 -4.83
N GLU A 90 -3.50 28.10 -4.56
CA GLU A 90 -2.41 28.11 -5.51
C GLU A 90 -2.22 26.74 -6.17
N THR A 91 -2.29 26.74 -7.50
CA THR A 91 -1.98 25.57 -8.33
C THR A 91 -0.50 25.59 -8.68
N MET A 92 0.24 24.57 -8.26
CA MET A 92 1.65 24.40 -8.56
C MET A 92 1.83 23.68 -9.91
N GLU A 93 2.74 24.18 -10.73
CA GLU A 93 3.02 23.57 -12.03
C GLU A 93 3.74 22.23 -11.89
N ARG A 94 3.34 21.25 -12.70
CA ARG A 94 4.04 19.98 -12.80
C ARG A 94 5.32 20.15 -13.59
N ILE A 95 6.33 19.35 -13.26
CA ILE A 95 7.49 19.23 -14.15
C ILE A 95 7.04 18.70 -15.52
N PRO A 96 7.78 18.99 -16.61
CA PRO A 96 7.54 18.36 -17.90
C PRO A 96 7.56 16.83 -17.78
N PHE A 97 6.77 16.15 -18.61
CA PHE A 97 6.73 14.68 -18.60
C PHE A 97 8.09 14.11 -19.02
N PRO A 98 8.76 13.32 -18.17
CA PRO A 98 10.14 12.86 -18.40
C PRO A 98 10.17 11.64 -19.32
N GLU A 99 10.06 11.86 -20.63
CA GLU A 99 9.94 10.79 -21.64
C GLU A 99 11.03 9.71 -21.53
N GLU A 100 12.28 10.11 -21.30
CA GLU A 100 13.41 9.20 -21.17
C GLU A 100 13.34 8.30 -19.92
N GLU A 101 12.76 8.78 -18.84
CA GLU A 101 12.58 7.97 -17.63
C GLU A 101 11.52 6.89 -17.86
N TYR A 102 10.41 7.28 -18.46
CA TYR A 102 9.31 6.38 -18.78
C TYR A 102 9.66 5.36 -19.88
N SER A 103 10.46 5.74 -20.89
CA SER A 103 10.86 4.84 -21.97
C SER A 103 11.75 3.69 -21.50
N ARG A 104 12.49 3.89 -20.39
CA ARG A 104 13.35 2.88 -19.76
C ARG A 104 12.60 1.91 -18.84
N LEU A 105 11.33 2.17 -18.53
CA LEU A 105 10.54 1.27 -17.69
C LEU A 105 10.34 -0.08 -18.38
N ARG A 106 10.43 -1.15 -17.58
CA ARG A 106 10.16 -2.50 -18.07
C ARG A 106 8.68 -2.59 -18.45
N LYS A 107 8.40 -2.97 -19.69
CA LYS A 107 7.04 -3.07 -20.23
C LYS A 107 6.37 -4.40 -19.90
N ILE A 108 7.18 -5.47 -19.85
CA ILE A 108 6.71 -6.83 -19.59
C ILE A 108 6.93 -7.17 -18.12
N GLY A 109 5.88 -7.69 -17.50
CA GLY A 109 5.86 -8.09 -16.11
C GLY A 109 5.30 -9.48 -15.91
N HIS A 110 5.78 -10.15 -14.87
CA HIS A 110 5.39 -11.51 -14.50
C HIS A 110 5.05 -11.62 -13.01
N TYR A 111 5.15 -10.52 -12.27
CA TYR A 111 4.94 -10.51 -10.82
C TYR A 111 3.49 -10.21 -10.49
N THR A 112 3.06 -10.67 -9.32
CA THR A 112 1.73 -10.41 -8.77
C THR A 112 1.85 -9.50 -7.56
N VAL A 113 1.03 -8.45 -7.52
CA VAL A 113 0.85 -7.62 -6.33
C VAL A 113 -0.56 -7.87 -5.81
N SER A 114 -0.70 -8.38 -4.60
CA SER A 114 -1.99 -8.65 -3.96
C SER A 114 -2.08 -7.94 -2.62
N GLY A 115 -3.27 -7.89 -2.06
CA GLY A 115 -3.43 -7.41 -0.70
C GLY A 115 -4.84 -6.94 -0.39
N LYS A 116 -4.95 -6.09 0.62
CA LYS A 116 -6.21 -5.47 1.06
C LYS A 116 -6.06 -3.97 1.24
N ILE A 117 -7.13 -3.23 0.97
CA ILE A 117 -7.27 -1.82 1.29
C ILE A 117 -8.35 -1.61 2.36
N TYR A 118 -8.08 -0.77 3.36
CA TYR A 118 -9.09 -0.32 4.33
C TYR A 118 -8.61 0.93 5.08
N LEU A 119 -9.56 1.62 5.70
CA LEU A 119 -9.31 2.54 6.80
C LEU A 119 -9.38 1.75 8.11
N GLN A 120 -8.56 2.11 9.09
CA GLN A 120 -8.64 1.54 10.44
C GLN A 120 -9.05 2.65 11.41
N SER A 121 -10.14 2.48 12.13
CA SER A 121 -10.53 3.43 13.17
C SER A 121 -9.56 3.35 14.34
N SER A 122 -9.13 4.52 14.84
CA SER A 122 -8.29 4.63 16.02
C SER A 122 -9.05 4.44 17.33
N ILE A 123 -10.39 4.52 17.30
CA ILE A 123 -11.27 4.41 18.46
C ILE A 123 -11.55 2.94 18.82
N ASN A 124 -11.80 2.09 17.83
CA ASN A 124 -12.28 0.72 18.04
C ASN A 124 -11.57 -0.36 17.20
N ASP A 125 -10.49 -0.01 16.50
CA ASP A 125 -9.74 -0.90 15.60
C ASP A 125 -10.55 -1.51 14.43
N GLU A 126 -11.76 -0.99 14.16
CA GLU A 126 -12.58 -1.49 13.06
C GLU A 126 -11.90 -1.20 11.72
N LYS A 127 -11.83 -2.24 10.87
CA LYS A 127 -11.39 -2.13 9.48
C LYS A 127 -12.59 -1.79 8.60
N ILE A 128 -12.52 -0.64 7.93
CA ILE A 128 -13.58 -0.08 7.12
C ILE A 128 -13.11 -0.01 5.67
N THR A 129 -13.83 -0.68 4.79
CA THR A 129 -13.58 -0.66 3.33
C THR A 129 -14.88 -0.32 2.59
N ASP A 130 -14.75 -0.08 1.29
CA ASP A 130 -15.85 0.08 0.34
C ASP A 130 -15.77 -1.02 -0.72
N SER A 131 -16.88 -1.23 -1.43
CA SER A 131 -16.95 -2.15 -2.56
C SER A 131 -16.31 -1.55 -3.80
N ARG A 132 -15.63 -2.39 -4.60
CA ARG A 132 -15.12 -2.02 -5.94
C ARG A 132 -14.32 -0.71 -5.98
N ILE A 133 -13.43 -0.52 -5.01
CA ILE A 133 -12.47 0.59 -5.00
C ILE A 133 -11.51 0.44 -6.18
N LYS A 134 -11.37 1.51 -6.96
CA LYS A 134 -10.38 1.61 -8.04
C LYS A 134 -8.99 1.89 -7.47
N LEU A 135 -8.03 1.05 -7.84
CA LEU A 135 -6.64 1.15 -7.46
C LEU A 135 -5.75 1.44 -8.66
N TYR A 136 -4.61 2.06 -8.38
CA TYR A 136 -3.59 2.35 -9.37
C TYR A 136 -2.23 1.87 -8.89
N LEU A 137 -1.45 1.25 -9.77
CA LEU A 137 0.00 1.19 -9.64
C LEU A 137 0.60 2.23 -10.58
N ASN A 138 1.26 3.22 -9.99
CA ASN A 138 1.96 4.28 -10.71
C ASN A 138 3.47 4.10 -10.55
N PRO A 139 4.25 3.87 -11.62
CA PRO A 139 5.70 3.74 -11.50
C PRO A 139 6.34 4.90 -10.76
N VAL A 140 7.31 4.60 -9.89
CA VAL A 140 8.10 5.63 -9.20
C VAL A 140 9.06 6.27 -10.20
N THR A 141 8.76 7.50 -10.58
CA THR A 141 9.53 8.35 -11.50
C THR A 141 9.72 9.73 -10.89
N SER A 142 10.55 10.59 -11.45
CA SER A 142 10.64 12.01 -11.05
C SER A 142 9.27 12.70 -11.08
N TYR A 143 8.43 12.38 -12.07
CA TYR A 143 7.09 12.92 -12.24
C TYR A 143 6.11 12.47 -11.14
N SER A 144 6.08 11.18 -10.81
CA SER A 144 5.23 10.66 -9.74
C SER A 144 5.76 11.01 -8.35
N LYS A 145 7.08 11.18 -8.18
CA LYS A 145 7.70 11.70 -6.95
C LYS A 145 7.27 13.13 -6.66
N GLN A 146 7.25 14.03 -7.67
CA GLN A 146 6.72 15.39 -7.48
C GLN A 146 5.27 15.34 -7.00
N TRP A 147 4.43 14.51 -7.63
CA TRP A 147 3.04 14.32 -7.19
C TRP A 147 2.94 13.84 -5.75
N TYR A 148 3.73 12.84 -5.38
CA TYR A 148 3.72 12.28 -4.03
C TYR A 148 4.15 13.33 -2.99
N GLN A 149 5.26 14.01 -3.23
CA GLN A 149 5.80 15.00 -2.30
C GLN A 149 4.92 16.24 -2.19
N GLN A 150 4.55 16.84 -3.32
CA GLN A 150 3.88 18.14 -3.31
C GLN A 150 2.37 17.99 -3.11
N SER A 151 1.72 17.02 -3.78
CA SER A 151 0.27 16.87 -3.67
C SER A 151 -0.16 15.97 -2.53
N TYR A 152 0.42 14.77 -2.41
CA TYR A 152 -0.04 13.81 -1.40
C TYR A 152 0.45 14.17 0.02
N LEU A 153 1.73 14.51 0.17
CA LEU A 153 2.29 14.92 1.46
C LEU A 153 2.07 16.42 1.74
N GLY A 154 2.35 17.28 0.76
CA GLY A 154 2.30 18.74 0.90
C GLY A 154 0.92 19.38 0.75
N GLY A 155 -0.09 18.66 0.23
CA GLY A 155 -1.45 19.18 0.05
C GLY A 155 -1.61 20.17 -1.11
N TYR A 156 -0.57 20.40 -1.93
CA TYR A 156 -0.67 21.28 -3.09
C TYR A 156 -1.57 20.70 -4.17
N LYS A 157 -2.31 21.59 -4.84
CA LYS A 157 -2.95 21.29 -6.11
C LYS A 157 -1.90 21.37 -7.21
N LEU A 158 -1.70 20.30 -7.96
CA LEU A 158 -0.83 20.33 -9.13
C LEU A 158 -1.62 20.66 -10.40
N SER A 159 -0.94 21.24 -11.40
CA SER A 159 -1.49 21.39 -12.74
C SER A 159 -1.96 20.04 -13.32
N PRO A 160 -2.83 20.03 -14.34
CA PRO A 160 -3.36 18.80 -14.90
C PRO A 160 -2.27 17.81 -15.32
N VAL A 161 -2.56 16.52 -15.16
CA VAL A 161 -1.61 15.45 -15.48
C VAL A 161 -1.45 15.30 -17.00
N ASP A 162 -0.22 15.03 -17.45
CA ASP A 162 0.06 14.69 -18.85
C ASP A 162 -0.63 13.36 -19.21
N LYS A 163 -1.37 13.33 -20.33
CA LYS A 163 -2.17 12.18 -20.76
C LYS A 163 -1.31 10.94 -21.05
N ARG A 164 -0.02 11.11 -21.37
CA ARG A 164 0.92 9.99 -21.62
C ARG A 164 1.13 9.12 -20.40
N LEU A 165 0.91 9.64 -19.19
CA LEU A 165 0.99 8.85 -17.94
C LEU A 165 0.08 7.63 -17.98
N ASN A 166 -1.10 7.73 -18.61
CA ASN A 166 -2.08 6.65 -18.65
C ASN A 166 -1.55 5.36 -19.29
N ASN A 167 -0.56 5.46 -20.17
CA ASN A 167 0.07 4.30 -20.81
C ASN A 167 0.92 3.47 -19.83
N TYR A 168 1.22 4.01 -18.65
CA TYR A 168 2.11 3.40 -17.65
C TYR A 168 1.39 3.06 -16.35
N LEU A 169 0.16 3.53 -16.16
CA LEU A 169 -0.66 3.16 -15.02
C LEU A 169 -1.22 1.76 -15.21
N LYS A 170 -1.08 0.91 -14.19
CA LYS A 170 -1.92 -0.28 -14.08
C LYS A 170 -3.10 0.05 -13.18
N VAL A 171 -4.27 -0.45 -13.56
CA VAL A 171 -5.53 -0.18 -12.89
C VAL A 171 -6.16 -1.51 -12.53
N GLU A 172 -6.69 -1.60 -11.32
CA GLU A 172 -7.44 -2.76 -10.86
C GLU A 172 -8.58 -2.31 -9.95
N TYR A 173 -9.59 -3.14 -9.79
CA TYR A 173 -10.66 -2.93 -8.82
C TYR A 173 -10.59 -3.96 -7.71
N THR A 174 -10.90 -3.52 -6.49
CA THR A 174 -11.03 -4.43 -5.35
C THR A 174 -12.31 -5.27 -5.44
N THR A 175 -12.34 -6.38 -4.71
CA THR A 175 -13.58 -7.09 -4.40
C THR A 175 -14.35 -6.36 -3.29
N ASP A 176 -15.53 -6.84 -2.91
CA ASP A 176 -16.37 -6.22 -1.88
C ASP A 176 -15.72 -6.20 -0.48
N GLY A 177 -14.71 -7.05 -0.23
CA GLY A 177 -13.94 -7.07 1.01
C GLY A 177 -12.66 -6.21 0.99
N GLY A 178 -12.43 -5.43 -0.07
CA GLY A 178 -11.23 -4.61 -0.24
C GLY A 178 -9.99 -5.39 -0.71
N GLU A 179 -10.11 -6.69 -1.00
CA GLU A 179 -9.03 -7.47 -1.62
C GLU A 179 -8.75 -7.01 -3.04
N PHE A 180 -7.48 -6.97 -3.45
CA PHE A 180 -7.09 -6.68 -4.82
C PHE A 180 -5.97 -7.59 -5.31
N ARG A 181 -5.79 -7.66 -6.64
CA ARG A 181 -4.69 -8.39 -7.26
C ARG A 181 -4.34 -7.83 -8.64
N PHE A 182 -3.16 -7.23 -8.75
CA PHE A 182 -2.56 -6.83 -10.02
C PHE A 182 -1.72 -7.97 -10.58
N PHE A 183 -1.99 -8.37 -11.82
CA PHE A 183 -1.20 -9.35 -12.55
C PHE A 183 -0.24 -8.72 -13.56
N GLY A 184 0.79 -9.49 -13.92
CA GLY A 184 1.76 -9.10 -14.96
C GLY A 184 2.45 -7.78 -14.65
N VAL A 185 2.78 -7.54 -13.37
CA VAL A 185 3.44 -6.31 -12.92
C VAL A 185 4.93 -6.40 -13.24
N PRO A 186 5.51 -5.44 -13.98
CA PRO A 186 6.95 -5.40 -14.19
C PRO A 186 7.71 -5.22 -12.88
N ARG A 187 8.95 -5.70 -12.86
CA ARG A 187 9.88 -5.41 -11.77
C ARG A 187 10.13 -3.90 -11.70
N GLY A 188 10.08 -3.32 -10.51
CA GLY A 188 10.31 -1.90 -10.27
C GLY A 188 9.61 -1.40 -9.01
N ASP A 189 9.73 -0.10 -8.76
CA ASP A 189 9.06 0.56 -7.64
C ASP A 189 7.80 1.27 -8.13
N TYR A 190 6.75 1.23 -7.31
CA TYR A 190 5.42 1.76 -7.63
C TYR A 190 4.80 2.48 -6.43
N TYR A 191 4.04 3.52 -6.68
CA TYR A 191 3.01 3.98 -5.76
C TYR A 191 1.73 3.17 -5.99
N LEU A 192 1.34 2.37 -4.99
CA LEU A 192 0.01 1.78 -4.90
C LEU A 192 -0.94 2.81 -4.30
N ILE A 193 -1.98 3.16 -5.05
CA ILE A 193 -2.86 4.29 -4.74
C ILE A 193 -4.31 3.81 -4.75
N GLY A 194 -5.06 4.21 -3.72
CA GLY A 194 -6.50 4.02 -3.63
C GLY A 194 -7.18 5.17 -2.90
N GLN A 195 -8.51 5.21 -2.96
CA GLN A 195 -9.30 6.20 -2.22
C GLN A 195 -10.55 5.55 -1.64
N ILE A 196 -10.85 5.85 -0.38
CA ILE A 196 -12.05 5.39 0.32
C ILE A 196 -12.86 6.62 0.70
N SER A 197 -14.13 6.65 0.31
CA SER A 197 -15.07 7.66 0.80
C SER A 197 -15.73 7.15 2.08
N CYS A 198 -15.62 7.89 3.18
CA CYS A 198 -16.24 7.49 4.42
C CYS A 198 -16.71 8.70 5.24
N GLY A 199 -17.85 8.55 5.92
CA GLY A 199 -18.42 9.57 6.81
C GLY A 199 -18.34 9.17 8.28
N GLN A 200 -19.48 9.20 8.96
CA GLN A 200 -19.61 8.95 10.40
C GLN A 200 -19.01 7.62 10.86
N LYS A 201 -19.10 6.57 10.04
CA LYS A 201 -18.49 5.26 10.35
C LYS A 201 -16.98 5.35 10.59
N CYS A 202 -16.29 6.30 9.96
CA CYS A 202 -14.86 6.55 10.12
C CYS A 202 -14.55 7.75 11.03
N GLY A 203 -15.50 8.12 11.90
CA GLY A 203 -15.33 9.25 12.82
C GLY A 203 -15.42 10.64 12.17
N PHE A 204 -15.81 10.75 10.90
CA PHE A 204 -15.95 12.03 10.22
C PHE A 204 -17.38 12.59 10.32
N ALA A 205 -17.51 13.90 10.57
CA ALA A 205 -18.81 14.57 10.62
C ALA A 205 -19.56 14.52 9.27
N THR A 206 -18.82 14.59 8.16
CA THR A 206 -19.32 14.51 6.79
C THR A 206 -18.56 13.47 5.99
N ASN A 207 -19.12 13.05 4.85
CA ASN A 207 -18.45 12.10 3.98
C ASN A 207 -17.15 12.70 3.40
N LYS A 208 -16.04 12.00 3.60
CA LYS A 208 -14.68 12.47 3.30
C LYS A 208 -13.94 11.45 2.44
N ILE A 209 -13.32 11.91 1.35
CA ILE A 209 -12.52 11.04 0.46
C ILE A 209 -11.09 10.91 0.99
N THR A 210 -10.78 9.81 1.64
CA THR A 210 -9.44 9.54 2.15
C THR A 210 -8.57 8.87 1.09
N ARG A 211 -7.48 9.52 0.68
CA ARG A 211 -6.44 8.93 -0.17
C ARG A 211 -5.49 8.04 0.64
N LEU A 212 -5.23 6.85 0.12
CA LEU A 212 -4.25 5.89 0.62
C LEU A 212 -3.16 5.72 -0.44
N VAL A 213 -1.91 5.88 -0.04
CA VAL A 213 -0.76 5.74 -0.93
C VAL A 213 0.33 4.98 -0.20
N LYS A 214 0.93 4.00 -0.86
CA LYS A 214 2.10 3.26 -0.36
C LYS A 214 3.10 3.07 -1.48
N GLU A 215 4.36 3.41 -1.23
CA GLU A 215 5.45 3.02 -2.12
C GLU A 215 5.78 1.54 -1.90
N ILE A 216 5.86 0.76 -2.97
CA ILE A 216 6.13 -0.67 -2.95
C ILE A 216 7.20 -1.03 -3.97
N SER A 217 8.00 -2.04 -3.65
CA SER A 217 8.94 -2.64 -4.60
C SER A 217 8.40 -3.98 -5.10
N VAL A 218 8.41 -4.16 -6.42
CA VAL A 218 7.98 -5.40 -7.08
C VAL A 218 9.21 -6.08 -7.65
N GLY A 219 9.49 -7.31 -7.20
CA GLY A 219 10.66 -8.07 -7.64
C GLY A 219 10.82 -9.48 -7.05
N SER A 220 9.93 -9.87 -6.14
CA SER A 220 9.68 -11.24 -5.68
C SER A 220 8.36 -11.76 -6.27
N ASN A 221 8.18 -13.07 -6.38
CA ASN A 221 7.04 -13.71 -7.07
C ASN A 221 5.66 -13.13 -6.68
N VAL A 222 5.44 -12.93 -5.38
CA VAL A 222 4.23 -12.27 -4.85
C VAL A 222 4.65 -11.19 -3.86
N THR A 223 4.06 -10.01 -4.00
CA THR A 223 4.13 -8.94 -3.00
C THR A 223 2.73 -8.79 -2.38
N ASP A 224 2.59 -9.16 -1.10
CA ASP A 224 1.33 -9.01 -0.36
C ASP A 224 1.34 -7.71 0.46
N ILE A 225 0.31 -6.88 0.30
CA ILE A 225 0.31 -5.49 0.76
C ILE A 225 -0.97 -5.14 1.52
N GLU A 226 -0.78 -4.71 2.76
CA GLU A 226 -1.77 -3.93 3.50
C GLU A 226 -1.67 -2.45 3.08
N LEU A 227 -2.66 -1.96 2.33
CA LEU A 227 -2.82 -0.53 2.00
C LEU A 227 -3.82 0.08 2.97
N MET A 228 -3.32 0.58 4.09
CA MET A 228 -4.17 1.08 5.18
C MET A 228 -3.85 2.50 5.59
N LYS A 229 -4.83 3.16 6.21
CA LYS A 229 -4.64 4.45 6.89
C LYS A 229 -5.50 4.50 8.15
N ILE A 230 -4.91 4.98 9.23
CA ILE A 230 -5.63 5.22 10.48
C ILE A 230 -6.48 6.49 10.33
N VAL A 231 -7.74 6.40 10.73
CA VAL A 231 -8.72 7.50 10.80
C VAL A 231 -9.26 7.58 12.22
N PRO A 232 -9.86 8.72 12.63
CA PRO A 232 -10.49 8.84 13.94
C PRO A 232 -11.39 7.64 14.27
#